data_AF-A0A8S1SW58-F1
#
_entry.id   AF-A0A8S1SW58-F1
#
_cell.length_a   1.000
_cell.length_b   1.000
_cell.length_c   1.000
_cell.angle_alpha   90.00
_cell.angle_beta   90.00
_cell.angle_gamma   90.00
#
_symmetry.space_group_name_H-M   'P 1'
#
loop_
_entity.id
_entity.type
_entity.pdbx_description
1 polymer ?
#
loop_
_entity_poly.entity_id
_entity_poly.type
_entity_poly.pdbx_seq_one_letter_code
_entity_poly.pdbx_strand_id
1 'polypeptide(L)'
;MSGQIDQEEALQKSKVLFERKRLVTISNALQLMEKNAKKYLEQFEQSPDYRLFRTQFRQYQHTSQLDQIVSFQLCDLSDPDISFYRQAEKKILVCYNKIRDYAHFQQIMKYDLTFLYDDLRAKIDWYDCSMLSCMKIRALNISGKCKQSDKQCFIDEVKTSLERSEVCKGKFDEYFEKSYKQCVMDIAPINSIQQTKKTIFF
;
A
#
# COMPACT_ATOMS: atom_id res chain seq x y z
N MET A 1 -45.06 -35.30 -28.78
CA MET A 1 -44.02 -34.24 -28.82
C MET A 1 -43.85 -33.64 -27.42
N SER A 2 -43.32 -34.38 -26.45
CA SER A 2 -43.28 -33.93 -25.03
C SER A 2 -41.93 -34.12 -24.32
N GLY A 3 -40.86 -34.52 -25.02
CA GLY A 3 -39.58 -34.86 -24.40
C GLY A 3 -38.47 -33.79 -24.42
N GLN A 4 -38.64 -32.68 -25.15
CA GLN A 4 -37.58 -31.66 -25.33
C GLN A 4 -37.66 -30.50 -24.33
N ILE A 5 -38.86 -30.15 -23.84
CA ILE A 5 -39.07 -28.99 -22.95
C ILE A 5 -38.49 -29.25 -21.55
N ASP A 6 -38.50 -30.51 -21.08
CA ASP A 6 -38.03 -30.90 -19.74
C ASP A 6 -36.50 -30.88 -19.60
N GLN A 7 -35.77 -31.18 -20.68
CA GLN A 7 -34.29 -31.21 -20.66
C GLN A 7 -33.68 -29.80 -20.65
N GLU A 8 -34.27 -28.86 -21.37
CA GLU A 8 -33.81 -27.47 -21.43
C GLU A 8 -34.04 -26.76 -20.09
N GLU A 9 -35.19 -26.99 -19.46
CA GLU A 9 -35.50 -26.46 -18.13
C GLU A 9 -34.60 -27.05 -17.04
N ALA A 10 -34.31 -28.35 -17.09
CA ALA A 10 -33.37 -29.01 -16.18
C ALA A 10 -31.93 -28.47 -16.36
N LEU A 11 -31.50 -28.23 -17.59
CA LEU A 11 -30.20 -27.63 -17.90
C LEU A 11 -30.12 -26.19 -17.39
N GLN A 12 -31.17 -25.39 -17.58
CA GLN A 12 -31.29 -24.03 -17.06
C GLN A 12 -31.19 -24.01 -15.53
N LYS A 13 -31.94 -24.87 -14.84
CA LYS A 13 -31.92 -25.02 -13.38
C LYS A 13 -30.54 -25.46 -12.87
N SER A 14 -29.89 -26.39 -13.57
CA SER A 14 -28.53 -26.85 -13.25
C SER A 14 -27.50 -25.72 -13.38
N LYS A 15 -27.55 -24.94 -14.46
CA LYS A 15 -26.70 -23.74 -14.66
C LYS A 15 -26.92 -22.72 -13.53
N VAL A 16 -28.16 -22.41 -13.20
CA VAL A 16 -28.50 -21.47 -12.10
C VAL A 16 -27.97 -21.99 -10.76
N LEU A 17 -28.13 -23.28 -10.48
CA LEU A 17 -27.62 -23.88 -9.24
C LEU A 17 -26.09 -23.85 -9.18
N PHE A 18 -25.42 -24.13 -10.29
CA PHE A 18 -23.97 -24.07 -10.40
C PHE A 18 -23.45 -22.64 -10.14
N GLU A 19 -24.04 -21.63 -10.78
CA GLU A 19 -23.67 -20.23 -10.56
C GLU A 19 -23.93 -19.79 -9.11
N ARG A 20 -25.05 -20.20 -8.49
CA ARG A 20 -25.30 -19.93 -7.07
C ARG A 20 -24.24 -20.52 -6.16
N LYS A 21 -23.88 -21.80 -6.36
CA LYS A 21 -22.82 -22.45 -5.58
C LYS A 21 -21.48 -21.72 -5.73
N ARG A 22 -21.15 -21.31 -6.96
CA ARG A 22 -19.93 -20.56 -7.25
C ARG A 22 -19.91 -19.20 -6.55
N LEU A 23 -21.02 -18.46 -6.57
CA LEU A 23 -21.15 -17.17 -5.87
C LEU A 23 -20.96 -17.31 -4.35
N VAL A 24 -21.53 -18.35 -3.74
CA VAL A 24 -21.33 -18.64 -2.31
C VAL A 24 -19.87 -18.94 -2.00
N THR A 25 -19.21 -19.76 -2.82
CA THR A 25 -17.77 -20.06 -2.65
C THR A 25 -16.91 -18.80 -2.77
N ILE A 26 -17.19 -17.94 -3.75
CA ILE A 26 -16.48 -16.66 -3.92
C ILE A 26 -16.72 -15.76 -2.69
N SER A 27 -17.97 -15.63 -2.25
CA SER A 27 -18.32 -14.82 -1.07
C SER A 27 -17.57 -15.28 0.19
N ASN A 28 -17.56 -16.60 0.44
CA ASN A 28 -16.83 -17.17 1.57
C ASN A 28 -15.32 -16.94 1.47
N ALA A 29 -14.74 -17.08 0.27
CA ALA A 29 -13.33 -16.82 0.03
C ALA A 29 -12.96 -15.34 0.30
N LEU A 30 -13.80 -14.40 -0.16
CA LEU A 30 -13.59 -12.98 0.08
C LEU A 30 -13.69 -12.62 1.57
N GLN A 31 -14.66 -13.18 2.29
CA GLN A 31 -14.76 -13.01 3.74
C GLN A 31 -13.53 -13.56 4.48
N LEU A 32 -13.02 -14.72 4.04
CA LEU A 32 -11.81 -15.29 4.62
C LEU A 32 -10.58 -14.42 4.35
N MET A 33 -10.44 -13.87 3.15
CA MET A 33 -9.35 -12.94 2.80
C MET A 33 -9.40 -11.68 3.66
N GLU A 34 -10.58 -11.07 3.84
CA GLU A 34 -10.75 -9.90 4.70
C GLU A 34 -10.41 -10.23 6.17
N LYS A 35 -10.87 -11.37 6.67
CA LYS A 35 -10.54 -11.85 8.02
C LYS A 35 -9.03 -12.06 8.19
N ASN A 36 -8.36 -12.63 7.20
CA ASN A 36 -6.90 -12.82 7.23
C ASN A 36 -6.18 -11.48 7.23
N ALA A 37 -6.63 -10.49 6.45
CA ALA A 37 -6.06 -9.16 6.43
C ALA A 37 -6.15 -8.46 7.80
N LYS A 38 -7.30 -8.58 8.48
CA LYS A 38 -7.49 -8.08 9.86
C LYS A 38 -6.53 -8.77 10.85
N LYS A 39 -6.40 -10.10 10.76
CA LYS A 39 -5.43 -10.86 11.58
C LYS A 39 -3.98 -10.41 11.32
N TYR A 40 -3.62 -10.15 10.07
CA TYR A 40 -2.31 -9.63 9.72
C TYR A 40 -2.07 -8.22 10.30
N LEU A 41 -3.09 -7.36 10.32
CA LEU A 41 -2.99 -6.04 10.96
C LEU A 41 -2.69 -6.15 12.46
N GLU A 42 -3.44 -7.00 13.18
CA GLU A 42 -3.24 -7.27 14.61
C GLU A 42 -1.83 -7.82 14.89
N GLN A 43 -1.35 -8.73 14.03
CA GLN A 43 0.00 -9.29 14.13
C GLN A 43 1.07 -8.22 13.87
N PHE A 44 0.86 -7.37 12.86
CA PHE A 44 1.80 -6.29 12.50
C PHE A 44 1.87 -5.21 13.59
N GLU A 45 0.76 -4.91 14.27
CA GLU A 45 0.73 -3.95 15.38
C GLU A 45 1.67 -4.34 16.54
N GLN A 46 1.92 -5.64 16.70
CA GLN A 46 2.83 -6.19 17.71
C GLN A 46 4.28 -6.26 17.23
N SER A 47 4.55 -5.95 15.95
CA SER A 47 5.87 -6.11 15.35
C SER A 47 6.88 -5.04 15.81
N PRO A 48 8.20 -5.36 15.80
CA PRO A 48 9.25 -4.37 16.04
C PRO A 48 9.21 -3.21 15.03
N ASP A 49 8.81 -3.49 13.79
CA ASP A 49 8.70 -2.48 12.74
C ASP A 49 7.64 -1.43 13.09
N TYR A 50 6.43 -1.86 13.46
CA TYR A 50 5.37 -0.91 13.82
C TYR A 50 5.70 -0.12 15.08
N ARG A 51 6.43 -0.72 16.04
CA ARG A 51 6.87 0.00 17.24
C ARG A 51 7.65 1.28 16.91
N LEU A 52 8.43 1.28 15.84
CA LEU A 52 9.22 2.45 15.39
C LEU A 52 8.31 3.54 14.83
N PHE A 53 7.38 3.18 13.93
CA PHE A 53 6.36 4.12 13.42
C PHE A 53 5.47 4.68 14.53
N ARG A 54 4.95 3.82 15.40
CA ARG A 54 4.10 4.19 16.54
C ARG A 54 4.77 5.23 17.44
N THR A 55 6.06 5.06 17.71
CA THR A 55 6.81 6.02 18.54
C THR A 55 6.83 7.41 17.89
N GLN A 56 7.03 7.47 16.58
CA GLN A 56 7.01 8.74 15.85
C GLN A 56 5.61 9.34 15.75
N PHE A 57 4.58 8.56 15.48
CA PHE A 57 3.20 9.08 15.39
C PHE A 57 2.78 9.76 16.70
N ARG A 58 3.15 9.17 17.85
CA ARG A 58 2.92 9.79 19.15
C ARG A 58 3.67 11.11 19.33
N GLN A 59 4.89 11.23 18.82
CA GLN A 59 5.65 12.48 18.86
C GLN A 59 4.97 13.59 18.05
N TYR A 60 4.33 13.24 16.93
CA TYR A 60 3.54 14.16 16.12
C TYR A 60 2.08 14.29 16.57
N GLN A 61 1.73 13.82 17.77
CA GLN A 61 0.37 13.86 18.33
C GLN A 61 -0.68 13.20 17.42
N HIS A 62 -0.27 12.27 16.56
CA HIS A 62 -1.16 11.50 15.70
C HIS A 62 -1.57 10.19 16.37
N THR A 63 -2.71 9.64 15.95
CA THR A 63 -3.16 8.34 16.46
C THR A 63 -2.12 7.26 16.19
N SER A 64 -2.04 6.32 17.11
CA SER A 64 -1.10 5.20 17.04
C SER A 64 -1.81 3.85 17.09
N GLN A 65 -3.11 3.85 16.81
CA GLN A 65 -3.92 2.64 16.69
C GLN A 65 -4.11 2.38 15.20
N LEU A 66 -3.71 1.18 14.74
CA LEU A 66 -3.71 0.88 13.31
C LEU A 66 -5.10 0.74 12.71
N ASP A 67 -6.09 0.33 13.49
CA ASP A 67 -7.49 0.24 13.10
C ASP A 67 -8.12 1.61 12.78
N GLN A 68 -7.59 2.70 13.33
CA GLN A 68 -7.99 4.07 13.00
C GLN A 68 -7.33 4.60 11.72
N ILE A 69 -6.16 4.05 11.36
CA ILE A 69 -5.33 4.48 10.24
C ILE A 69 -5.64 3.65 8.98
N VAL A 70 -5.84 2.35 9.15
CA VAL A 70 -5.92 1.36 8.05
C VAL A 70 -7.37 0.92 7.87
N SER A 71 -7.82 0.88 6.62
CA SER A 71 -9.11 0.25 6.27
C SER A 71 -8.94 -0.70 5.10
N PHE A 72 -9.68 -1.82 5.16
CA PHE A 72 -9.66 -2.84 4.14
C PHE A 72 -10.85 -2.69 3.19
N GLN A 73 -10.62 -2.93 1.91
CA GLN A 73 -11.68 -2.94 0.90
C GLN A 73 -11.43 -3.99 -0.18
N LEU A 74 -12.50 -4.35 -0.89
CA LEU A 74 -12.43 -5.16 -2.10
C LEU A 74 -12.05 -4.26 -3.28
N CYS A 75 -11.02 -4.64 -4.03
CA CYS A 75 -10.59 -3.89 -5.21
C CYS A 75 -10.72 -4.72 -6.48
N ASP A 76 -10.82 -4.04 -7.62
CA ASP A 76 -10.68 -4.69 -8.93
C ASP A 76 -9.26 -5.26 -9.09
N LEU A 77 -9.16 -6.47 -9.62
CA LEU A 77 -7.89 -7.13 -9.93
C LEU A 77 -7.18 -6.47 -11.12
N SER A 78 -7.90 -5.71 -11.95
CA SER A 78 -7.32 -4.94 -13.06
C SER A 78 -6.52 -3.73 -12.59
N ASP A 79 -6.84 -3.19 -11.40
CA ASP A 79 -6.10 -2.08 -10.81
C ASP A 79 -4.71 -2.56 -10.37
N PRO A 80 -3.60 -1.95 -10.80
CA PRO A 80 -2.27 -2.34 -10.37
C PRO A 80 -1.99 -2.04 -8.88
N ASP A 81 -2.74 -1.12 -8.27
CA ASP A 81 -2.48 -0.66 -6.92
C ASP A 81 -3.08 -1.63 -5.88
N ILE A 82 -2.27 -2.00 -4.89
CA ILE A 82 -2.62 -2.92 -3.81
C ILE A 82 -3.10 -2.14 -2.58
N SER A 83 -2.61 -0.92 -2.43
CA SER A 83 -2.93 -0.02 -1.35
C SER A 83 -2.68 1.42 -1.77
N PHE A 84 -3.23 2.36 -1.00
CA PHE A 84 -3.02 3.77 -1.23
C PHE A 84 -3.16 4.57 0.05
N TYR A 85 -2.28 5.56 0.19
CA TYR A 85 -2.31 6.56 1.24
C TYR A 85 -3.18 7.75 0.82
N ARG A 86 -4.14 8.13 1.67
CA ARG A 86 -5.03 9.29 1.47
C ARG A 86 -4.60 10.43 2.38
N GLN A 87 -3.91 11.42 1.81
CA GLN A 87 -3.31 12.53 2.55
C GLN A 87 -4.31 13.40 3.30
N ALA A 88 -5.52 13.62 2.74
CA ALA A 88 -6.56 14.44 3.36
C ALA A 88 -7.11 13.81 4.64
N GLU A 89 -7.16 12.48 4.71
CA GLU A 89 -7.70 11.73 5.84
C GLU A 89 -6.61 11.18 6.77
N LYS A 90 -5.34 11.21 6.34
CA LYS A 90 -4.21 10.50 6.96
C LYS A 90 -4.51 9.00 7.14
N LYS A 91 -5.16 8.40 6.13
CA LYS A 91 -5.59 6.99 6.13
C LYS A 91 -4.92 6.16 5.05
N ILE A 92 -4.81 4.87 5.30
CA ILE A 92 -4.28 3.87 4.38
C ILE A 92 -5.43 2.94 3.99
N LEU A 93 -5.69 2.80 2.70
CA LEU A 93 -6.62 1.81 2.18
C LEU A 93 -5.85 0.64 1.60
N VAL A 94 -6.24 -0.59 1.95
CA VAL A 94 -5.59 -1.82 1.50
C VAL A 94 -6.62 -2.74 0.85
N CYS A 95 -6.30 -3.21 -0.36
CA CYS A 95 -7.09 -4.17 -1.11
C CYS A 95 -6.90 -5.58 -0.52
N TYR A 96 -7.81 -6.03 0.34
CA TYR A 96 -7.61 -7.30 1.06
C TYR A 96 -7.50 -8.51 0.12
N ASN A 97 -8.14 -8.44 -1.05
CA ASN A 97 -8.13 -9.48 -2.08
C ASN A 97 -6.85 -9.54 -2.90
N LYS A 98 -5.90 -8.62 -2.68
CA LYS A 98 -4.58 -8.58 -3.35
C LYS A 98 -3.42 -8.94 -2.42
N ILE A 99 -3.70 -9.16 -1.13
CA ILE A 99 -2.69 -9.62 -0.16
C ILE A 99 -2.41 -11.11 -0.42
N ARG A 100 -1.12 -11.46 -0.50
CA ARG A 100 -0.68 -12.84 -0.79
C ARG A 100 -0.45 -13.64 0.48
N ASP A 101 0.30 -13.04 1.39
CA ASP A 101 0.68 -13.60 2.67
C ASP A 101 1.04 -12.47 3.66
N TYR A 102 1.42 -12.85 4.88
CA TYR A 102 1.82 -11.89 5.90
C TYR A 102 3.07 -11.08 5.53
N ALA A 103 4.07 -11.68 4.86
CA ALA A 103 5.28 -10.96 4.48
C ALA A 103 4.98 -9.86 3.44
N HIS A 104 4.11 -10.17 2.47
CA HIS A 104 3.59 -9.19 1.52
C HIS A 104 2.81 -8.08 2.24
N PHE A 105 1.99 -8.43 3.24
CA PHE A 105 1.30 -7.44 4.08
C PHE A 105 2.26 -6.53 4.85
N GLN A 106 3.34 -7.07 5.43
CA GLN A 106 4.36 -6.27 6.12
C GLN A 106 5.03 -5.27 5.18
N GLN A 107 5.33 -5.67 3.93
CA GLN A 107 5.88 -4.79 2.92
C GLN A 107 4.89 -3.66 2.57
N ILE A 108 3.61 -3.98 2.34
CA ILE A 108 2.54 -2.98 2.11
C ILE A 108 2.46 -1.98 3.27
N MET A 109 2.41 -2.48 4.50
CA MET A 109 2.29 -1.62 5.68
C MET A 109 3.49 -0.70 5.85
N LYS A 110 4.72 -1.20 5.69
CA LYS A 110 5.92 -0.34 5.76
C LYS A 110 5.93 0.72 4.68
N TYR A 111 5.48 0.35 3.48
CA TYR A 111 5.39 1.26 2.34
C TYR A 111 4.44 2.43 2.65
N ASP A 112 3.20 2.15 3.01
CA ASP A 112 2.19 3.19 3.24
C ASP A 112 2.40 3.97 4.55
N LEU A 113 2.89 3.32 5.61
CA LEU A 113 3.23 4.02 6.84
C LEU A 113 4.40 4.98 6.66
N THR A 114 5.28 4.73 5.68
CA THR A 114 6.32 5.70 5.31
C THR A 114 5.70 6.97 4.73
N PHE A 115 4.68 6.86 3.87
CA PHE A 115 3.96 8.04 3.36
C PHE A 115 3.31 8.83 4.50
N LEU A 116 2.59 8.16 5.41
CA LEU A 116 2.01 8.83 6.58
C LEU A 116 3.08 9.49 7.45
N TYR A 117 4.19 8.80 7.71
CA TYR A 117 5.29 9.36 8.49
C TYR A 117 5.91 10.60 7.83
N ASP A 118 6.14 10.57 6.52
CA ASP A 118 6.66 11.70 5.76
C ASP A 118 5.73 12.90 5.79
N ASP A 119 4.43 12.64 5.60
CA ASP A 119 3.39 13.66 5.63
C ASP A 119 3.28 14.33 7.00
N LEU A 120 3.49 13.58 8.09
CA LEU A 120 3.53 14.13 9.46
C LEU A 120 4.82 14.92 9.74
N ARG A 121 5.98 14.41 9.35
CA ARG A 121 7.27 14.99 9.78
C ARG A 121 7.71 16.20 8.98
N ALA A 122 7.34 16.30 7.71
CA ALA A 122 7.98 17.22 6.78
C ALA A 122 7.03 18.16 6.03
N LYS A 123 5.73 18.17 6.37
CA LYS A 123 4.72 19.05 5.74
C LYS A 123 4.81 19.01 4.21
N ILE A 124 4.62 17.82 3.66
CA ILE A 124 4.78 17.55 2.22
C ILE A 124 3.92 18.51 1.38
N ASP A 125 4.58 19.17 0.43
CA ASP A 125 3.89 19.82 -0.68
C ASP A 125 3.59 18.77 -1.75
N TRP A 126 2.30 18.44 -1.88
CA TRP A 126 1.80 17.47 -2.84
C TRP A 126 1.84 17.97 -4.30
N TYR A 127 2.26 19.21 -4.51
CA TYR A 127 2.51 19.80 -5.82
C TYR A 127 4.01 19.89 -6.16
N ASP A 128 4.90 19.51 -5.25
CA ASP A 128 6.34 19.46 -5.47
C ASP A 128 6.80 18.04 -5.83
N CYS A 129 7.24 17.87 -7.08
CA CYS A 129 7.71 16.59 -7.60
C CYS A 129 9.00 16.08 -6.94
N SER A 130 9.84 16.98 -6.41
CA SER A 130 11.01 16.60 -5.62
C SER A 130 10.57 15.91 -4.33
N MET A 131 9.56 16.46 -3.64
CA MET A 131 9.02 15.87 -2.43
C MET A 131 8.35 14.52 -2.68
N LEU A 132 7.48 14.45 -3.70
CA LEU A 132 6.78 13.22 -4.05
C LEU A 132 7.73 12.09 -4.48
N SER A 133 8.74 12.43 -5.28
CA SER A 133 9.78 11.48 -5.71
C SER A 133 10.56 10.93 -4.51
N CYS A 134 10.98 11.81 -3.60
CA CYS A 134 11.66 11.44 -2.38
C CYS A 134 10.83 10.51 -1.48
N MET A 135 9.55 10.85 -1.22
CA MET A 135 8.65 9.99 -0.44
C MET A 135 8.53 8.60 -1.05
N LYS A 136 8.35 8.53 -2.38
CA LYS A 136 8.27 7.27 -3.12
C LYS A 136 9.53 6.43 -2.95
N ILE A 137 10.71 7.05 -3.08
CA ILE A 137 12.02 6.39 -2.92
C ILE A 137 12.16 5.84 -1.50
N ARG A 138 11.81 6.63 -0.47
CA ARG A 138 11.86 6.19 0.92
C ARG A 138 10.94 5.01 1.16
N ALA A 139 9.69 5.09 0.71
CA ALA A 139 8.71 4.01 0.86
C ALA A 139 9.18 2.71 0.18
N LEU A 140 9.75 2.82 -1.03
CA LEU A 140 10.32 1.67 -1.76
C LEU A 140 11.48 1.00 -1.00
N ASN A 141 12.38 1.80 -0.42
CA ASN A 141 13.53 1.27 0.33
C ASN A 141 13.09 0.68 1.68
N ILE A 142 12.35 1.45 2.48
CA ILE A 142 11.93 1.07 3.84
C ILE A 142 11.04 -0.18 3.83
N SER A 143 10.18 -0.33 2.84
CA SER A 143 9.36 -1.53 2.66
C SER A 143 10.13 -2.76 2.19
N GLY A 144 11.35 -2.57 1.67
CA GLY A 144 12.13 -3.59 0.99
C GLY A 144 11.58 -3.97 -0.37
N LYS A 145 10.67 -3.18 -0.96
CA LYS A 145 10.18 -3.38 -2.34
C LYS A 145 11.31 -3.20 -3.35
N CYS A 146 12.14 -2.18 -3.15
CA CYS A 146 13.41 -2.03 -3.84
C CYS A 146 14.57 -2.16 -2.85
N LYS A 147 15.60 -2.91 -3.23
CA LYS A 147 16.84 -2.99 -2.46
C LYS A 147 17.71 -1.79 -2.83
N GLN A 148 18.36 -1.15 -1.85
CA GLN A 148 19.24 0.00 -2.09
C GLN A 148 20.32 -0.24 -3.18
N SER A 149 20.80 -1.47 -3.33
CA SER A 149 21.78 -1.86 -4.36
C SER A 149 21.20 -1.95 -5.77
N ASP A 150 19.88 -1.96 -5.91
CA ASP A 150 19.13 -2.09 -7.16
C ASP A 150 18.48 -0.76 -7.53
N LYS A 151 19.31 0.15 -8.08
CA LYS A 151 18.84 1.46 -8.55
C LYS A 151 17.78 1.34 -9.65
N GLN A 152 17.82 0.29 -10.46
CA GLN A 152 16.88 0.10 -11.56
C GLN A 152 15.45 -0.09 -11.05
N CYS A 153 15.27 -0.86 -9.97
CA CYS A 153 13.97 -0.98 -9.31
C CYS A 153 13.37 0.39 -8.94
N PHE A 154 14.19 1.30 -8.39
CA PHE A 154 13.72 2.65 -8.07
C PHE A 154 13.39 3.47 -9.31
N ILE A 155 14.19 3.37 -10.38
CA ILE A 155 13.92 4.05 -11.65
C ILE A 155 12.53 3.64 -12.15
N ASP A 156 12.26 2.34 -12.24
CA ASP A 156 11.02 1.81 -12.81
C ASP A 156 9.81 2.23 -11.96
N GLU A 157 9.87 2.01 -10.65
CA GLU A 157 8.77 2.29 -9.72
C GLU A 157 8.49 3.79 -9.56
N VAL A 158 9.53 4.64 -9.50
CA VAL A 158 9.35 6.09 -9.39
C VAL A 158 8.83 6.64 -10.70
N LYS A 159 9.36 6.22 -11.85
CA LYS A 159 8.88 6.66 -13.16
C LYS A 159 7.40 6.34 -13.34
N THR A 160 6.99 5.09 -13.09
CA THR A 160 5.57 4.72 -13.14
C THR A 160 4.71 5.56 -12.22
N SER A 161 5.20 5.87 -11.01
CA SER A 161 4.46 6.68 -10.04
C SER A 161 4.30 8.13 -10.50
N LEU A 162 5.36 8.76 -11.02
CA LEU A 162 5.33 10.15 -11.46
C LEU A 162 4.52 10.32 -12.74
N GLU A 163 4.55 9.36 -13.67
CA GLU A 163 3.74 9.40 -14.90
C GLU A 163 2.23 9.27 -14.66
N ARG A 164 1.83 8.65 -13.54
CA ARG A 164 0.42 8.59 -13.10
C ARG A 164 0.00 9.83 -12.30
N SER A 165 0.93 10.68 -11.88
CA SER A 165 0.65 11.92 -11.15
C SER A 165 0.38 13.07 -12.12
N GLU A 166 -0.74 13.77 -11.95
CA GLU A 166 -1.09 14.94 -12.76
C GLU A 166 -0.04 16.06 -12.67
N VAL A 167 0.64 16.20 -11.53
CA VAL A 167 1.59 17.29 -11.29
C VAL A 167 3.00 16.98 -11.80
N CYS A 168 3.35 15.69 -11.86
CA CYS A 168 4.72 15.23 -12.12
C CYS A 168 4.90 14.45 -13.42
N LYS A 169 3.83 14.25 -14.19
CA LYS A 169 3.89 13.61 -15.50
C LYS A 169 4.93 14.29 -16.40
N GLY A 170 5.81 13.48 -17.00
CA GLY A 170 6.88 13.98 -17.87
C GLY A 170 8.06 14.65 -17.16
N LYS A 171 8.09 14.69 -15.81
CA LYS A 171 9.16 15.33 -15.03
C LYS A 171 10.14 14.34 -14.39
N PHE A 172 10.07 13.06 -14.73
CA PHE A 172 10.91 12.02 -14.11
C PHE A 172 12.42 12.36 -14.19
N ASP A 173 12.91 12.69 -15.39
CA ASP A 173 14.34 12.94 -15.63
C ASP A 173 14.86 14.19 -14.89
N GLU A 174 13.97 15.13 -14.58
CA GLU A 174 14.30 16.37 -13.85
C GLU A 174 14.53 16.10 -12.35
N TYR A 175 13.69 15.25 -11.73
CA TYR A 175 13.66 15.11 -10.26
C TYR A 175 14.32 13.84 -9.73
N PHE A 176 14.41 12.76 -10.51
CA PHE A 176 14.77 11.45 -9.98
C PHE A 176 16.19 11.41 -9.37
N GLU A 177 17.22 11.82 -10.11
CA GLU A 177 18.61 11.68 -9.65
C GLU A 177 18.90 12.49 -8.38
N LYS A 178 18.35 13.71 -8.29
CA LYS A 178 18.47 14.56 -7.09
C LYS A 178 17.78 13.92 -5.90
N SER A 179 16.52 13.50 -6.09
CA SER A 179 15.71 12.89 -5.03
C SER A 179 16.30 11.56 -4.55
N TYR A 180 16.82 10.74 -5.47
CA TYR A 180 17.44 9.46 -5.14
C TYR A 180 18.66 9.62 -4.25
N LYS A 181 19.58 10.51 -4.62
CA LYS A 181 20.79 10.79 -3.82
C LYS A 181 20.46 11.30 -2.42
N GLN A 182 19.42 12.12 -2.30
CA GLN A 182 19.01 12.72 -1.03
C GLN A 182 18.28 11.72 -0.13
N CYS A 183 17.41 10.89 -0.71
CA CYS A 183 16.37 10.22 0.06
C CYS A 183 16.56 8.72 0.22
N VAL A 184 17.35 8.04 -0.63
CA VAL A 184 17.54 6.59 -0.52
C VAL A 184 18.18 6.18 0.81
N MET A 185 19.03 7.02 1.40
CA MET A 185 19.67 6.77 2.69
C MET A 185 18.82 7.19 3.90
N ASP A 186 17.74 7.94 3.68
CA ASP A 186 16.84 8.35 4.76
C ASP A 186 15.88 7.21 5.10
N ILE A 187 16.31 6.37 6.03
CA ILE A 187 15.56 5.20 6.53
C ILE A 187 14.82 5.47 7.85
N ALA A 188 14.57 6.73 8.22
CA ALA A 188 13.70 7.01 9.37
C ALA A 188 12.26 6.52 9.08
N PRO A 189 11.56 5.89 10.03
CA PRO A 189 11.89 5.83 11.46
C PRO A 189 12.69 4.58 11.87
N ILE A 190 13.05 3.70 10.93
CA ILE A 190 13.65 2.38 11.21
C ILE A 190 15.02 2.48 11.90
N ASN A 191 15.82 3.51 11.60
CA ASN A 191 17.14 3.70 12.23
C ASN A 191 17.35 5.13 12.77
N SER A 192 16.43 5.58 13.63
CA SER A 192 16.45 6.94 14.22
C SER A 192 17.53 7.17 15.29
N ILE A 193 18.36 6.17 15.63
CA ILE A 193 19.37 6.25 16.71
C ILE A 193 20.57 7.17 16.38
N GLN A 194 20.73 7.65 15.13
CA GLN A 194 21.86 8.53 14.77
C GLN A 194 21.50 9.85 14.08
N GLN A 195 20.23 10.20 13.92
CA GLN A 195 19.85 11.48 13.28
C GLN A 195 19.62 12.60 14.30
N THR A 196 20.56 12.80 15.23
CA THR A 196 20.74 14.13 15.83
C THR A 196 21.31 15.06 14.76
N LYS A 197 20.50 16.03 14.29
CA LYS A 197 20.90 17.20 13.49
C LYS A 197 21.12 17.05 11.97
N LYS A 198 20.39 16.19 11.27
CA LYS A 198 20.04 16.47 9.87
C LYS A 198 18.58 16.15 9.65
N THR A 199 17.73 17.08 10.04
CA THR A 199 16.46 17.27 9.35
C THR A 199 16.83 17.48 7.88
N ILE A 200 16.68 16.43 7.06
CA ILE A 200 16.72 16.58 5.62
C ILE A 200 15.42 17.32 5.29
N PHE A 201 15.50 18.65 5.37
CA PHE A 201 14.49 19.52 4.79
C PHE A 201 14.55 19.32 3.28
N PHE A 202 13.36 19.18 2.70
CA PHE A 202 13.15 19.29 1.27
C PHE A 202 13.71 20.61 0.72
#